data_AF-A0A924IC61-F1
#
_entry.id   AF-A0A924IC61-F1
#
_cell.length_a   1.000
_cell.length_b   1.000
_cell.length_c   1.000
_cell.angle_alpha   90.00
_cell.angle_beta   90.00
_cell.angle_gamma   90.00
#
_symmetry.space_group_name_H-M   'P 1'
#
loop_
_entity.id
_entity.type
_entity.pdbx_description
1 polymer ?
#
loop_
_entity_poly.entity_id
_entity_poly.type
_entity_poly.pdbx_seq_one_letter_code
_entity_poly.pdbx_strand_id
1 'polypeptide(L)'
;MMKRRNYLSADYKLKIGGNIRKWRNLKGIKQKELAAILELSEAAISNMENNITDISLSQLEDISVSLDISVEQLFSDPQENMPPYMLPGTTQKQQHPVFEKELLNAVITSMQKKDEQLQAIMQNVLHTMTALMGTGNR
;
A
#
# COMPACT_ATOMS: atom_id res chain seq x y z
N MET A 1 -19.49 42.65 14.11
CA MET A 1 -18.54 42.23 13.07
C MET A 1 -17.90 40.91 13.48
N MET A 2 -18.15 39.83 12.74
CA MET A 2 -17.65 38.50 13.07
C MET A 2 -16.20 38.39 12.59
N LYS A 3 -15.25 38.27 13.53
CA LYS A 3 -13.84 38.00 13.20
C LYS A 3 -13.78 36.66 12.48
N ARG A 4 -13.29 36.62 11.23
CA ARG A 4 -12.91 35.34 10.59
C ARG A 4 -11.91 34.66 11.53
N ARG A 5 -12.32 33.57 12.18
CA ARG A 5 -11.39 32.66 12.85
C ARG A 5 -10.54 32.02 11.75
N ASN A 6 -9.24 32.26 11.77
CA ASN A 6 -8.29 31.43 11.04
C ASN A 6 -8.35 30.04 11.68
N TYR A 7 -9.05 29.11 11.03
CA TYR A 7 -9.24 27.73 11.49
C TYR A 7 -8.03 26.82 11.23
N LEU A 8 -6.97 27.34 10.60
CA LEU A 8 -5.75 26.60 10.34
C LEU A 8 -4.80 26.84 11.52
N SER A 9 -4.92 25.99 12.55
CA SER A 9 -3.89 25.87 13.58
C SER A 9 -2.56 25.54 12.91
N ALA A 10 -1.47 26.07 13.46
CA ALA A 10 -0.12 25.94 12.93
C ALA A 10 0.37 24.47 12.77
N ASP A 11 -0.37 23.50 13.30
CA ASP A 11 -0.01 22.07 13.36
C ASP A 11 -0.56 21.20 12.21
N TYR A 12 -1.38 21.72 11.31
CA TYR A 12 -1.92 20.95 10.16
C TYR A 12 -1.59 21.59 8.81
N LYS A 13 -0.35 22.07 8.62
CA LYS A 13 0.10 22.45 7.27
C LYS A 13 0.25 21.17 6.45
N LEU A 14 -0.81 20.81 5.71
CA LEU A 14 -0.82 19.66 4.79
C LEU A 14 0.31 19.85 3.78
N LYS A 15 1.36 19.02 3.86
CA LYS A 15 2.55 19.13 3.00
C LYS A 15 2.35 18.35 1.70
N ILE A 16 1.45 18.82 0.85
CA ILE A 16 1.11 18.19 -0.45
C ILE A 16 2.36 17.96 -1.31
N GLY A 17 3.34 18.87 -1.28
CA GLY A 17 4.60 18.70 -2.00
C GLY A 17 5.34 17.41 -1.64
N GLY A 18 5.28 17.01 -0.36
CA GLY A 18 5.88 15.76 0.11
C GLY A 18 5.19 14.53 -0.50
N ASN A 19 3.87 14.57 -0.64
CA ASN A 19 3.09 13.47 -1.23
C ASN A 19 3.33 13.38 -2.75
N ILE A 20 3.40 14.52 -3.45
CA ILE A 20 3.75 14.58 -4.89
C ILE A 20 5.08 13.86 -5.14
N ARG A 21 6.10 14.16 -4.33
CA ARG A 21 7.41 13.48 -4.42
C ARG A 21 7.30 11.96 -4.25
N LYS A 22 6.54 11.52 -3.24
CA LYS A 22 6.39 10.09 -2.95
C LYS A 22 5.67 9.37 -4.09
N TRP A 23 4.58 9.93 -4.61
CA TRP A 23 3.89 9.40 -5.78
C TRP A 23 4.78 9.37 -7.02
N ARG A 24 5.51 10.46 -7.30
CA ARG A 24 6.47 10.52 -8.41
C ARG A 24 7.52 9.40 -8.31
N ASN A 25 8.09 9.19 -7.12
CA ASN A 25 9.07 8.14 -6.89
C ASN A 25 8.47 6.72 -7.07
N LEU A 26 7.23 6.49 -6.61
CA LEU A 26 6.53 5.21 -6.81
C LEU A 26 6.27 4.92 -8.29
N LYS A 27 6.00 5.94 -9.10
CA LYS A 27 5.85 5.83 -10.55
C LYS A 27 7.21 5.73 -11.28
N GLY A 28 8.33 5.84 -10.57
CA GLY A 28 9.68 5.74 -11.16
C GLY A 28 10.09 6.96 -12.01
N ILE A 29 9.37 8.08 -11.89
CA ILE A 29 9.57 9.28 -12.71
C ILE A 29 10.61 10.20 -12.04
N LYS A 30 11.55 10.76 -12.81
CA LYS A 30 12.52 11.75 -12.30
C LYS A 30 11.92 13.16 -12.27
N GLN A 31 12.43 14.06 -11.42
CA GLN A 31 11.95 15.45 -11.37
C GLN A 31 12.03 16.13 -12.75
N LYS A 32 13.15 15.99 -13.47
CA LYS A 32 13.31 16.48 -14.85
C LYS A 32 12.26 15.93 -15.85
N GLU A 33 11.80 14.70 -15.65
CA GLU A 33 10.83 14.05 -16.55
C GLU A 33 9.43 14.60 -16.27
N LEU A 34 9.05 14.72 -14.99
CA LEU A 34 7.80 15.37 -14.59
C LEU A 34 7.79 16.86 -15.02
N ALA A 35 8.93 17.54 -14.91
CA ALA A 35 9.08 18.91 -15.36
C ALA A 35 8.85 19.05 -16.87
N ALA A 36 9.38 18.12 -17.66
CA ALA A 36 9.17 18.09 -19.11
C ALA A 36 7.70 17.85 -19.49
N ILE A 37 6.99 16.96 -18.78
CA ILE A 37 5.56 16.69 -19.01
C ILE A 37 4.70 17.91 -18.68
N LEU A 38 5.03 18.62 -17.60
CA LEU A 38 4.28 19.79 -17.12
C LEU A 38 4.72 21.11 -17.76
N GLU A 39 5.70 21.07 -18.69
CA GLU A 39 6.30 22.27 -19.30
C GLU A 39 6.86 23.27 -18.25
N LEU A 40 7.42 22.73 -17.17
CA LEU A 40 8.03 23.49 -16.08
C LEU A 40 9.55 23.28 -16.03
N SER A 41 10.24 24.12 -15.25
CA SER A 41 11.65 23.87 -14.92
C SER A 41 11.77 22.77 -13.86
N GLU A 42 12.87 22.02 -13.88
CA GLU A 42 13.17 21.03 -12.84
C GLU A 42 13.24 21.68 -11.45
N ALA A 43 13.73 22.94 -11.37
CA ALA A 43 13.74 23.72 -10.15
C ALA A 43 12.32 24.03 -9.63
N ALA A 44 11.36 24.31 -10.52
CA ALA A 44 9.96 24.51 -10.13
C ALA A 44 9.36 23.25 -9.49
N ILE A 45 9.57 22.08 -10.11
CA ILE A 45 9.12 20.80 -9.52
C ILE A 45 9.78 20.56 -8.17
N SER A 46 11.09 20.79 -8.05
CA SER A 46 11.80 20.67 -6.77
C SER A 46 11.21 21.59 -5.69
N ASN A 47 10.92 22.84 -6.03
CA ASN A 47 10.32 23.80 -5.10
C ASN A 47 8.90 23.39 -4.68
N MET A 48 8.09 22.91 -5.62
CA MET A 48 6.75 22.39 -5.35
C MET A 48 6.81 21.20 -4.38
N GLU A 49 7.69 20.22 -4.65
CA GLU A 49 7.86 19.04 -3.80
C GLU A 49 8.40 19.38 -2.40
N ASN A 50 9.17 20.46 -2.28
CA ASN A 50 9.69 20.95 -1.00
C ASN A 50 8.73 21.90 -0.27
N ASN A 51 7.52 22.15 -0.81
CA ASN A 51 6.56 23.11 -0.26
C ASN A 51 7.14 24.54 -0.14
N ILE A 52 8.05 24.90 -1.06
CA ILE A 52 8.66 26.23 -1.16
C ILE A 52 7.75 27.17 -1.96
N THR A 53 7.08 26.65 -2.99
CA THR A 53 6.15 27.40 -3.83
C THR A 53 4.73 26.88 -3.61
N ASP A 54 3.77 27.79 -3.55
CA ASP A 54 2.36 27.44 -3.49
C ASP A 54 1.92 26.78 -4.80
N ILE A 55 1.09 25.75 -4.69
CA ILE A 55 0.59 24.96 -5.83
C ILE A 55 -0.89 25.32 -6.03
N SER A 56 -1.26 25.74 -7.23
CA SER A 56 -2.65 26.02 -7.58
C SER A 56 -3.45 24.73 -7.77
N LEU A 57 -4.79 24.83 -7.74
CA LEU A 57 -5.66 23.68 -8.04
C LEU A 57 -5.39 23.12 -9.44
N SER A 58 -5.22 23.98 -10.45
CA SER A 58 -4.91 23.54 -11.82
C SER A 58 -3.59 22.78 -11.88
N GLN A 59 -2.57 23.23 -11.16
CA GLN A 59 -1.30 22.50 -11.08
C GLN A 59 -1.45 21.15 -10.38
N LEU A 60 -2.31 21.05 -9.36
CA LEU A 60 -2.62 19.75 -8.73
C LEU A 60 -3.32 18.80 -9.72
N GLU A 61 -4.25 19.31 -10.53
CA GLU A 61 -4.90 18.55 -11.59
C GLU A 61 -3.88 18.04 -12.62
N ASP A 62 -3.04 18.92 -13.16
CA ASP A 62 -2.00 18.58 -14.13
C ASP A 62 -1.01 17.53 -13.59
N ILE A 63 -0.57 17.70 -12.33
CA ILE A 63 0.30 16.74 -11.65
C ILE A 63 -0.40 15.39 -11.48
N SER A 64 -1.68 15.37 -11.08
CA SER A 64 -2.42 14.12 -10.87
C SER A 64 -2.55 13.32 -12.18
N VAL A 65 -2.84 14.00 -13.29
CA VAL A 65 -2.89 13.39 -14.62
C VAL A 65 -1.52 12.87 -15.03
N SER A 66 -0.47 13.65 -14.82
CA SER A 66 0.91 13.27 -15.17
C SER A 66 1.42 12.06 -14.38
N LEU A 67 0.95 11.90 -13.14
CA LEU A 67 1.29 10.78 -12.27
C LEU A 67 0.30 9.60 -12.38
N ASP A 68 -0.75 9.73 -13.19
CA ASP A 68 -1.82 8.73 -13.36
C ASP A 68 -2.41 8.30 -11.99
N ILE A 69 -2.89 9.30 -11.26
CA ILE A 69 -3.59 9.18 -9.97
C ILE A 69 -4.73 10.19 -9.90
N SER A 70 -5.65 10.02 -8.94
CA SER A 70 -6.66 11.04 -8.66
C SER A 70 -6.06 12.23 -7.89
N VAL A 71 -6.67 13.41 -8.03
CA VAL A 71 -6.29 14.61 -7.26
C VAL A 71 -6.40 14.36 -5.74
N GLU A 72 -7.40 13.60 -5.29
CA GLU A 72 -7.57 13.22 -3.88
C GLU A 72 -6.34 12.51 -3.32
N GLN A 73 -5.72 11.61 -4.10
CA GLN A 73 -4.55 10.86 -3.66
C GLN A 73 -3.32 11.74 -3.38
N LEU A 74 -3.25 12.97 -3.91
CA LEU A 74 -2.18 13.92 -3.58
C LEU A 74 -2.27 14.42 -2.13
N PHE A 75 -3.43 14.31 -1.49
CA PHE A 75 -3.66 14.74 -0.11
C PHE A 75 -3.28 13.66 0.92
N SER A 76 -2.96 12.45 0.47
CA SER A 76 -2.59 11.32 1.33
C SER A 76 -1.15 10.86 1.06
N ASP A 77 -0.50 10.39 2.12
CA ASP A 77 0.80 9.74 1.98
C ASP A 77 0.60 8.35 1.34
N PRO A 78 1.16 8.08 0.14
CA PRO A 78 1.03 6.76 -0.47
C PRO A 78 1.70 5.63 0.32
N GLN A 79 2.52 5.96 1.32
CA GLN A 79 3.18 5.00 2.19
C GLN A 79 2.43 4.74 3.49
N GLU A 80 1.48 5.61 3.89
CA GLU A 80 0.68 5.37 5.11
C GLU A 80 -0.48 4.38 4.90
N ASN A 81 -0.79 4.02 3.65
CA ASN A 81 -1.82 3.04 3.28
C ASN A 81 -1.29 1.85 2.47
N MET A 82 0.04 1.69 2.33
CA MET A 82 0.61 0.53 1.66
C MET A 82 0.91 -0.59 2.67
N PRO A 83 0.52 -1.85 2.37
CA PRO A 83 0.85 -2.95 3.23
C PRO A 83 2.39 -3.07 3.41
N PRO A 84 2.89 -3.37 4.62
CA PRO A 84 4.32 -3.34 4.96
C PRO A 84 5.24 -4.21 4.08
N TYR A 85 4.67 -5.15 3.32
CA TYR A 85 5.42 -6.07 2.46
C TYR A 85 5.82 -5.51 1.09
N MET A 86 5.44 -4.27 0.75
CA MET A 86 5.84 -3.63 -0.52
C MET A 86 7.02 -2.65 -0.39
N LEU A 87 7.55 -2.41 0.81
CA LEU A 87 8.67 -1.48 1.01
C LEU A 87 10.02 -2.22 1.04
N PRO A 88 10.99 -1.90 0.15
CA PRO A 88 12.33 -2.45 0.25
C PRO A 88 13.09 -1.76 1.40
N GLY A 89 13.37 -2.51 2.48
CA GLY A 89 14.54 -2.25 3.33
C GLY A 89 14.37 -1.35 4.57
N THR A 90 13.26 -1.41 5.32
CA THR A 90 13.20 -0.76 6.64
C THR A 90 12.90 -1.73 7.77
N THR A 91 13.96 -2.12 8.48
CA THR A 91 13.87 -2.67 9.84
C THR A 91 13.42 -1.58 10.81
N GLN A 92 12.13 -1.51 11.16
CA GLN A 92 11.73 -0.84 12.40
C GLN A 92 10.64 -1.62 13.14
N LYS A 93 10.99 -2.02 14.36
CA LYS A 93 10.08 -2.52 15.38
C LYS A 93 9.02 -1.45 15.66
N GLN A 94 7.75 -1.74 15.41
CA GLN A 94 6.63 -1.14 16.13
C GLN A 94 5.34 -1.94 15.95
N GLN A 95 4.55 -1.93 17.01
CA GLN A 95 3.42 -2.79 17.33
C GLN A 95 2.39 -2.85 16.19
N HIS A 96 2.22 -4.03 15.58
CA HIS A 96 1.17 -4.29 14.59
C HIS A 96 -0.19 -4.42 15.29
N PRO A 97 -1.29 -3.94 14.67
CA PRO A 97 -2.62 -4.07 15.25
C PRO A 97 -2.94 -5.55 15.43
N VAL A 98 -3.24 -5.95 16.67
CA VAL A 98 -3.50 -7.34 17.11
C VAL A 98 -4.47 -8.08 16.17
N PHE A 99 -5.41 -7.35 15.58
CA PHE A 99 -6.42 -7.84 14.65
C PHE A 99 -5.87 -8.52 13.39
N GLU A 100 -4.78 -8.00 12.80
CA GLU A 100 -4.23 -8.58 11.55
C GLU A 100 -3.49 -9.90 11.83
N LYS A 101 -2.84 -10.00 13.01
CA LYS A 101 -2.19 -11.24 13.46
C LYS A 101 -3.22 -12.33 13.79
N GLU A 102 -4.34 -11.97 14.41
CA GLU A 102 -5.44 -12.90 14.69
C GLU A 102 -6.06 -13.44 13.41
N LEU A 103 -6.32 -12.58 12.42
CA LEU A 103 -6.82 -13.01 11.12
C LEU A 103 -5.83 -13.93 10.40
N LEU A 104 -4.55 -13.57 10.38
CA LEU A 104 -3.51 -14.39 9.75
C LEU A 104 -3.39 -15.76 10.43
N ASN A 105 -3.39 -15.79 11.76
CA ASN A 105 -3.36 -17.04 12.52
C ASN A 105 -4.60 -17.91 12.26
N ALA A 106 -5.78 -17.28 12.17
CA ALA A 106 -7.02 -17.98 11.84
C ALA A 106 -6.96 -18.62 10.44
N VAL A 107 -6.44 -17.89 9.45
CA VAL A 107 -6.26 -18.40 8.08
C VAL A 107 -5.29 -19.59 8.07
N ILE A 108 -4.11 -19.46 8.68
CA ILE A 108 -3.11 -20.54 8.76
C ILE A 108 -3.71 -21.77 9.42
N THR A 109 -4.39 -21.60 10.56
CA THR A 109 -5.03 -22.71 11.28
C THR A 109 -6.10 -23.39 10.44
N SER A 110 -6.89 -22.60 9.71
CA SER A 110 -7.92 -23.16 8.81
C SER A 110 -7.32 -23.96 7.66
N MET A 111 -6.16 -23.53 7.12
CA MET A 111 -5.45 -24.24 6.07
C MET A 111 -4.84 -25.54 6.59
N GLN A 112 -4.15 -25.49 7.73
CA GLN A 112 -3.57 -26.68 8.36
C GLN A 112 -4.63 -27.74 8.66
N LYS A 113 -5.79 -27.32 9.18
CA LYS A 113 -6.91 -28.23 9.44
C LYS A 113 -7.46 -28.87 8.16
N LYS A 114 -7.49 -28.13 7.05
CA LYS A 114 -7.88 -28.69 5.74
C LYS A 114 -6.86 -29.70 5.21
N ASP A 115 -5.56 -29.44 5.40
CA ASP A 115 -4.50 -30.37 5.02
C ASP A 115 -4.57 -31.68 5.84
N GLU A 116 -4.80 -31.58 7.15
CA GLU A 116 -5.02 -32.75 8.02
C GLU A 116 -6.24 -33.57 7.58
N GLN A 117 -7.35 -32.91 7.26
CA GLN A 117 -8.55 -33.58 6.74
C GLN A 117 -8.27 -34.30 5.42
N LEU A 118 -7.52 -33.66 4.51
CA LEU A 118 -7.15 -34.28 3.24
C LEU A 118 -6.27 -35.52 3.46
N GLN A 119 -5.27 -35.44 4.36
CA GLN A 119 -4.44 -36.58 4.71
C GLN A 119 -5.26 -37.72 5.30
N ALA A 120 -6.21 -37.43 6.20
CA ALA A 120 -7.09 -38.44 6.77
C ALA A 120 -7.96 -39.13 5.71
N ILE A 121 -8.50 -38.37 4.76
CA ILE A 121 -9.25 -38.93 3.63
C ILE A 121 -8.35 -39.85 2.79
N MET A 122 -7.13 -39.42 2.47
CA MET A 122 -6.17 -40.23 1.72
C MET A 122 -5.82 -41.54 2.44
N GLN A 123 -5.61 -41.50 3.76
CA GLN A 123 -5.34 -42.69 4.56
C GLN A 123 -6.51 -43.66 4.57
N ASN A 124 -7.74 -43.15 4.68
CA ASN A 124 -8.95 -43.99 4.62
C ASN A 124 -9.09 -44.68 3.26
N VAL A 125 -8.81 -43.96 2.16
CA VAL A 125 -8.81 -44.55 0.82
C VAL A 125 -7.76 -45.66 0.72
N LEU A 126 -6.53 -45.40 1.15
CA LEU A 126 -5.44 -46.39 1.13
C LEU A 126 -5.76 -47.63 1.97
N HIS A 127 -6.33 -47.44 3.17
CA HIS A 127 -6.73 -48.54 4.03
C HIS A 127 -7.81 -49.41 3.37
N THR A 128 -8.81 -48.76 2.78
CA THR A 128 -9.91 -49.46 2.09
C THR A 128 -9.38 -50.25 0.88
N MET A 129 -8.49 -49.65 0.08
CA MET A 129 -7.85 -50.34 -1.05
C MET A 129 -7.01 -51.54 -0.60
N THR A 130 -6.25 -51.39 0.49
CA THR A 130 -5.43 -52.47 1.05
C THR A 130 -6.30 -53.62 1.57
N ALA A 131 -7.40 -53.32 2.24
CA ALA A 131 -8.36 -54.32 2.71
C ALA A 131 -9.02 -55.09 1.55
N LEU A 132 -9.36 -54.40 0.45
CA LEU A 132 -9.94 -55.02 -0.75
C LEU A 132 -8.93 -55.87 -1.52
N MET A 133 -7.65 -55.48 -1.56
CA MET A 133 -6.59 -56.28 -2.21
C MET A 133 -6.10 -57.45 -1.35
N GLY A 134 -6.20 -57.35 -0.02
CA GLY A 134 -5.75 -58.37 0.94
C GLY A 134 -6.62 -59.62 1.04
N THR A 135 -7.83 -59.63 0.48
CA THR A 135 -8.76 -60.79 0.51
C THR A 135 -8.54 -61.80 -0.62
N GLY A 136 -7.52 -61.64 -1.46
CA GLY A 136 -7.30 -62.46 -2.66
C GLY A 136 -6.30 -63.62 -2.54
N ASN A 137 -5.71 -63.89 -1.37
CA ASN A 137 -4.75 -64.98 -1.18
C ASN A 137 -5.21 -65.97 -0.11
N ARG A 138 -6.05 -66.93 -0.51
CA ARG A 138 -6.26 -68.23 0.15
C ARG A 138 -6.45 -69.30 -0.91
#